data_AF-A0A562KAG6-F1
#
_entry.id   AF-A0A562KAG6-F1
#
_cell.length_a   1.000
_cell.length_b   1.000
_cell.length_c   1.000
_cell.angle_alpha   90.00
_cell.angle_beta   90.00
_cell.angle_gamma   90.00
#
_symmetry.space_group_name_H-M   'P 1'
#
loop_
_entity.id
_entity.type
_entity.pdbx_description
1 polymer ?
#
loop_
_entity_poly.entity_id
_entity_poly.type
_entity_poly.pdbx_seq_one_letter_code
_entity_poly.pdbx_strand_id
1 'polypeptide(L)'
;MASGTRNIRMLISQNCFALLADAMCDFSKKTAKFQSLRATVQHACSRASSMEIAREDLDGFLAQHPIDGQIKVWLEVGPEWLDDYNAVRRRIAQISGKPVKDKAVIPFIVHLTKPGHLI
;
A
#
# COMPACT_ATOMS: atom_id res chain seq x y z
N MET A 1 -10.37 -19.10 13.96
CA MET A 1 -9.11 -18.33 14.01
C MET A 1 -9.46 -16.89 13.69
N ALA A 2 -8.97 -15.91 14.45
CA ALA A 2 -9.56 -14.57 14.55
C ALA A 2 -9.89 -13.94 13.18
N SER A 3 -11.18 -14.02 12.80
CA SER A 3 -11.77 -13.34 11.65
C SER A 3 -11.96 -11.87 12.04
N GLY A 4 -10.85 -11.16 12.27
CA GLY A 4 -10.86 -9.79 12.71
C GLY A 4 -10.70 -8.84 11.54
N THR A 5 -11.63 -7.90 11.37
CA THR A 5 -11.40 -6.73 10.52
C THR A 5 -10.42 -5.78 11.21
N ARG A 6 -9.42 -5.27 10.50
CA ARG A 6 -8.50 -4.24 11.01
C ARG A 6 -8.83 -2.89 10.40
N ASN A 7 -9.15 -1.93 11.26
CA ASN A 7 -9.38 -0.54 10.87
C ASN A 7 -8.08 0.26 10.92
N ILE A 8 -7.58 0.68 9.77
CA ILE A 8 -6.39 1.53 9.65
C ILE A 8 -6.85 2.98 9.51
N ARG A 9 -6.33 3.83 10.39
CA ARG A 9 -6.51 5.28 10.33
C ARG A 9 -5.14 5.92 10.22
N MET A 10 -4.92 6.68 9.16
CA MET A 10 -3.63 7.32 8.91
C MET A 10 -3.81 8.78 8.49
N LEU A 11 -2.77 9.54 8.80
CA LEU A 11 -2.54 10.87 8.26
C LEU A 11 -1.39 10.78 7.26
N ILE A 12 -1.65 11.18 6.02
CA ILE A 12 -0.67 11.12 4.93
C ILE A 12 -0.46 12.49 4.29
N SER A 13 0.67 12.64 3.60
CA SER A 13 0.96 13.82 2.79
C SER A 13 0.05 13.92 1.56
N GLN A 14 0.03 15.12 0.96
CA GLN A 14 -0.61 15.35 -0.34
C GLN A 14 -0.04 14.42 -1.42
N ASN A 15 1.30 14.22 -1.44
CA ASN A 15 1.95 13.38 -2.44
C ASN A 15 1.53 11.92 -2.32
N CYS A 16 1.49 11.36 -1.11
CA CYS A 16 1.01 10.00 -0.89
C CYS A 16 -0.48 9.86 -1.21
N PHE A 17 -1.29 10.88 -0.90
CA PHE A 17 -2.72 10.85 -1.25
C PHE A 17 -2.94 10.86 -2.76
N ALA A 18 -2.26 11.75 -3.49
CA ALA A 18 -2.30 11.78 -4.95
C ALA A 18 -1.87 10.43 -5.54
N LEU A 19 -0.79 9.83 -5.04
CA LEU A 19 -0.33 8.53 -5.49
C LEU A 19 -1.40 7.43 -5.36
N LEU A 20 -2.11 7.41 -4.23
CA LEU A 20 -3.20 6.46 -3.97
C LEU A 20 -4.42 6.74 -4.88
N ALA A 21 -4.78 8.01 -5.07
CA ALA A 21 -5.87 8.42 -5.94
C ALA A 21 -5.59 8.05 -7.40
N ASP A 22 -4.37 8.29 -7.88
CA ASP A 22 -3.93 7.93 -9.23
C ASP A 22 -3.99 6.42 -9.44
N ALA A 23 -3.47 5.64 -8.48
CA ALA A 23 -3.51 4.18 -8.58
C ALA A 23 -4.95 3.62 -8.60
N MET A 24 -5.85 4.21 -7.82
CA MET A 24 -7.27 3.87 -7.83
C MET A 24 -7.91 4.21 -9.18
N CYS A 25 -7.57 5.37 -9.74
CA CYS A 25 -8.02 5.79 -11.08
C CYS A 25 -7.53 4.82 -12.15
N ASP A 26 -6.25 4.47 -12.13
CA ASP A 26 -5.64 3.55 -13.08
C ASP A 26 -6.23 2.14 -12.98
N PHE A 27 -6.43 1.64 -11.75
CA PHE A 27 -7.06 0.35 -11.54
C PHE A 27 -8.51 0.34 -12.03
N SER A 28 -9.23 1.46 -11.85
CA SER A 28 -10.58 1.62 -12.38
C SER A 28 -10.62 1.58 -13.90
N LYS A 29 -9.71 2.31 -14.55
CA LYS A 29 -9.57 2.31 -16.02
C LYS A 29 -9.26 0.91 -16.56
N LYS A 30 -8.29 0.21 -15.96
CA LYS A 30 -7.89 -1.14 -16.39
C LYS A 30 -9.00 -2.17 -16.27
N THR A 31 -9.84 -2.06 -15.25
CA THR A 31 -10.93 -3.01 -14.99
C THR A 31 -12.26 -2.58 -15.61
N ALA A 32 -12.33 -1.41 -16.25
CA ALA A 32 -13.55 -0.77 -16.73
C ALA A 32 -14.67 -0.67 -15.67
N LYS A 33 -14.30 -0.61 -14.38
CA LYS A 33 -15.21 -0.52 -13.23
C LYS A 33 -14.64 0.46 -12.23
N PHE A 34 -15.49 1.26 -11.58
CA PHE A 34 -15.02 2.16 -10.53
C PHE A 34 -14.52 1.35 -9.32
N GLN A 35 -13.24 1.48 -9.00
CA GLN A 35 -12.59 0.77 -7.91
C GLN A 35 -12.46 1.67 -6.69
N SER A 36 -12.61 1.07 -5.51
CA SER A 36 -12.36 1.76 -4.24
C SER A 36 -10.88 1.72 -3.87
N LEU A 37 -10.47 2.59 -2.95
CA LEU A 37 -9.13 2.50 -2.35
C LEU A 37 -8.90 1.12 -1.72
N ARG A 38 -9.90 0.55 -1.03
CA ARG A 38 -9.83 -0.81 -0.47
C ARG A 38 -9.50 -1.85 -1.54
N ALA A 39 -10.27 -1.87 -2.62
CA ALA A 39 -10.05 -2.81 -3.72
C ALA A 39 -8.67 -2.61 -4.37
N THR A 40 -8.22 -1.36 -4.49
CA THR A 40 -6.91 -1.01 -5.05
C THR A 40 -5.76 -1.52 -4.17
N VAL A 41 -5.84 -1.30 -2.85
CA VAL A 41 -4.80 -1.74 -1.91
C VAL A 41 -4.83 -3.27 -1.75
N GLN A 42 -6.01 -3.89 -1.76
CA GLN A 42 -6.14 -5.35 -1.78
C GLN A 42 -5.46 -5.95 -3.01
N HIS A 43 -5.75 -5.40 -4.20
CA HIS A 43 -5.10 -5.82 -5.44
C HIS A 43 -3.59 -5.64 -5.37
N ALA A 44 -3.11 -4.51 -4.83
CA ALA A 44 -1.69 -4.26 -4.63
C ALA A 44 -1.04 -5.28 -3.67
N CYS A 45 -1.69 -5.63 -2.56
CA CYS A 45 -1.19 -6.65 -1.63
C CYS A 45 -1.05 -8.02 -2.31
N SER A 46 -2.08 -8.43 -3.05
CA SER A 46 -2.08 -9.69 -3.79
C SER A 46 -0.93 -9.73 -4.81
N ARG A 47 -0.68 -8.63 -5.54
CA ARG A 47 0.46 -8.55 -6.47
C ARG A 47 1.81 -8.51 -5.77
N ALA A 48 1.94 -7.75 -4.69
CA ALA A 48 3.19 -7.63 -3.94
C ALA A 48 3.64 -8.95 -3.30
N SER A 49 2.71 -9.89 -3.07
CA SER A 49 3.03 -11.23 -2.54
C SER A 49 4.01 -12.01 -3.44
N SER A 50 3.97 -11.79 -4.76
CA SER A 50 4.82 -12.47 -5.74
C SER A 50 6.00 -11.63 -6.23
N MET A 51 6.14 -10.39 -5.76
CA MET A 51 7.23 -9.50 -6.17
C MET A 51 8.45 -9.69 -5.27
N GLU A 52 9.65 -9.43 -5.78
CA GLU A 52 10.80 -9.13 -4.94
C GLU A 52 10.68 -7.69 -4.44
N ILE A 53 10.87 -7.47 -3.13
CA ILE A 53 10.82 -6.13 -2.53
C ILE A 53 12.21 -5.88 -1.97
N ALA A 54 12.97 -5.04 -2.65
CA ALA A 54 14.31 -4.67 -2.22
C ALA A 54 14.23 -3.57 -1.16
N ARG A 55 15.27 -3.47 -0.33
CA ARG A 55 15.36 -2.40 0.66
C ARG A 55 15.52 -1.04 -0.02
N GLU A 56 16.24 -1.03 -1.12
CA GLU A 56 16.55 0.12 -1.96
C GLU A 56 15.27 0.76 -2.52
N ASP A 57 14.28 -0.06 -2.90
CA ASP A 57 12.98 0.44 -3.37
C ASP A 57 12.25 1.19 -2.26
N LEU A 58 12.28 0.63 -1.05
CA LEU A 58 11.66 1.25 0.12
C LEU A 58 12.36 2.55 0.50
N ASP A 59 13.68 2.55 0.56
CA ASP A 59 14.48 3.71 0.92
C ASP A 59 14.33 4.82 -0.15
N GLY A 60 14.33 4.45 -1.44
CA GLY A 60 14.07 5.36 -2.55
C GLY A 60 12.67 5.95 -2.50
N PHE A 61 11.66 5.13 -2.24
CA PHE A 61 10.28 5.60 -2.06
C PHE A 61 10.18 6.60 -0.90
N LEU A 62 10.73 6.28 0.27
CA LEU A 62 10.67 7.13 1.45
C LEU A 62 11.46 8.44 1.29
N ALA A 63 12.52 8.44 0.49
CA ALA A 63 13.27 9.65 0.14
C ALA A 63 12.49 10.58 -0.79
N GLN A 64 11.73 10.02 -1.74
CA GLN A 64 10.98 10.80 -2.74
C GLN A 64 9.58 11.22 -2.26
N HIS A 65 8.98 10.45 -1.35
CA HIS A 65 7.62 10.65 -0.90
C HIS A 65 7.57 10.88 0.61
N PRO A 66 7.48 12.15 1.06
CA PRO A 66 7.19 12.45 2.46
C PRO A 66 5.89 11.77 2.85
N ILE A 67 5.91 10.87 3.85
CA ILE A 67 4.73 10.09 4.25
C ILE A 67 3.84 10.83 5.25
N ASP A 68 4.40 11.81 5.96
CA ASP A 68 3.72 12.57 7.00
C ASP A 68 2.93 13.74 6.42
N GLY A 69 1.71 13.94 6.91
CA GLY A 69 0.84 15.03 6.46
C GLY A 69 -0.44 15.15 7.26
N GLN A 70 -1.44 15.81 6.69
CA GLN A 70 -2.69 16.18 7.37
C GLN A 70 -3.94 15.53 6.75
N ILE A 71 -3.81 14.78 5.65
CA ILE A 71 -4.95 14.15 5.00
C ILE A 71 -5.30 12.86 5.73
N LYS A 72 -6.54 12.81 6.22
CA LYS A 72 -7.08 11.63 6.90
C LYS A 72 -7.52 10.59 5.87
N VAL A 73 -6.96 9.39 5.98
CA VAL A 73 -7.38 8.23 5.20
C VAL A 73 -7.77 7.11 6.15
N TRP A 74 -8.95 6.55 5.93
CA TRP A 74 -9.48 5.41 6.68
C TRP A 74 -9.61 4.22 5.73
N LEU A 75 -9.07 3.09 6.14
CA LEU A 75 -9.06 1.86 5.36
C LEU A 75 -9.45 0.68 6.23
N GLU A 76 -10.46 -0.04 5.78
CA GLU A 76 -10.87 -1.30 6.40
C GLU A 76 -10.15 -2.47 5.72
N VAL A 77 -9.36 -3.21 6.49
CA VAL A 77 -8.71 -4.45 6.07
C VAL A 77 -9.53 -5.62 6.60
N GLY A 78 -10.38 -6.16 5.74
CA GLY A 78 -11.25 -7.29 6.05
C GLY A 78 -10.50 -8.63 6.06
N PRO A 79 -11.13 -9.69 6.60
CA PRO A 79 -10.53 -11.01 6.72
C PRO A 79 -10.11 -11.61 5.35
N GLU A 80 -10.72 -11.17 4.25
CA GLU A 80 -10.45 -11.66 2.90
C GLU A 80 -9.04 -11.34 2.38
N TRP A 81 -8.33 -10.39 3.00
CA TRP A 81 -7.00 -9.96 2.56
C TRP A 81 -6.09 -9.49 3.71
N LEU A 82 -6.52 -9.71 4.94
CA LEU A 82 -5.74 -9.35 6.13
C LEU A 82 -4.41 -10.11 6.19
N ASP A 83 -4.40 -11.38 5.82
CA ASP A 83 -3.18 -12.19 5.84
C ASP A 83 -2.17 -11.73 4.79
N ASP A 84 -2.62 -11.42 3.57
CA ASP A 84 -1.78 -10.83 2.53
C ASP A 84 -1.19 -9.49 2.99
N TYR A 85 -2.03 -8.62 3.56
CA TYR A 85 -1.56 -7.33 4.09
C TYR A 85 -0.53 -7.51 5.21
N ASN A 86 -0.77 -8.43 6.14
CA ASN A 86 0.14 -8.72 7.23
C ASN A 86 1.45 -9.34 6.75
N ALA A 87 1.41 -10.22 5.75
CA ALA A 87 2.59 -10.83 5.15
C ALA A 87 3.47 -9.76 4.49
N VAL A 88 2.89 -8.89 3.66
CA VAL A 88 3.60 -7.78 3.03
C VAL A 88 4.17 -6.83 4.08
N ARG A 89 3.38 -6.46 5.09
CA ARG A 89 3.83 -5.60 6.19
C ARG A 89 5.02 -6.20 6.96
N ARG A 90 5.00 -7.50 7.26
CA ARG A 90 6.12 -8.19 7.93
C ARG A 90 7.37 -8.17 7.07
N ARG A 91 7.23 -8.42 5.77
CA ARG A 91 8.35 -8.40 4.83
C ARG A 91 9.00 -7.02 4.73
N ILE A 92 8.19 -5.96 4.64
CA ILE A 92 8.69 -4.58 4.64
C ILE A 92 9.38 -4.23 5.98
N ALA A 93 8.87 -4.73 7.10
CA ALA A 93 9.54 -4.57 8.40
C ALA A 93 10.89 -5.30 8.47
N GLN A 94 11.00 -6.49 7.88
CA GLN A 94 12.26 -7.24 7.80
C GLN A 94 13.32 -6.50 6.99
N ILE A 95 12.99 -6.04 5.78
CA ILE A 95 13.96 -5.34 4.90
C ILE A 95 14.39 -3.99 5.50
N SER A 96 13.49 -3.28 6.17
CA SER A 96 13.80 -1.99 6.80
C SER A 96 14.56 -2.10 8.12
N GLY A 97 14.65 -3.30 8.70
CA GLY A 97 15.23 -3.54 10.02
C GLY A 97 14.45 -2.91 11.19
N LYS A 98 13.25 -2.37 10.95
CA LYS A 98 12.44 -1.72 11.98
C LYS A 98 10.93 -1.85 11.72
N PRO A 99 10.08 -1.67 12.73
CA PRO A 99 8.63 -1.61 12.52
C PRO A 99 8.24 -0.47 11.57
N VAL A 100 7.43 -0.77 10.55
CA VAL A 100 6.94 0.22 9.58
C VAL A 100 5.48 0.57 9.87
N LYS A 101 5.14 1.85 9.71
CA LYS A 101 3.79 2.39 9.91
C LYS A 101 2.94 2.15 8.66
N ASP A 102 1.64 1.90 8.83
CA ASP A 102 0.71 1.64 7.72
C ASP A 102 0.71 2.77 6.67
N LYS A 103 0.91 4.02 7.12
CA LYS A 103 1.03 5.22 6.27
C LYS A 103 2.24 5.23 5.34
N ALA A 104 3.24 4.39 5.59
CA ALA A 104 4.34 4.15 4.66
C ALA A 104 4.08 2.89 3.83
N VAL A 105 3.63 1.81 4.48
CA VAL A 105 3.36 0.52 3.84
C VAL A 105 2.34 0.67 2.71
N ILE A 106 1.18 1.26 2.96
CA ILE A 106 0.07 1.31 1.99
C ILE A 106 0.47 2.09 0.72
N PRO A 107 0.98 3.34 0.81
CA PRO A 107 1.46 4.05 -0.37
C PRO A 107 2.59 3.32 -1.10
N PHE A 108 3.54 2.72 -0.36
CA PHE A 108 4.67 2.00 -0.95
C PHE A 108 4.24 0.78 -1.76
N ILE A 109 3.35 -0.08 -1.23
CA ILE A 109 2.89 -1.27 -1.96
C ILE A 109 2.09 -0.90 -3.21
N VAL A 110 1.33 0.20 -3.13
CA VAL A 110 0.57 0.72 -4.27
C VAL A 110 1.52 1.29 -5.31
N HIS A 111 2.61 1.95 -4.89
CA HIS A 111 3.66 2.45 -5.77
C HIS A 111 4.36 1.32 -6.53
N LEU A 112 4.85 0.30 -5.80
CA LEU A 112 5.54 -0.85 -6.38
C LEU A 112 4.72 -1.57 -7.45
N THR A 113 3.40 -1.66 -7.25
CA THR A 113 2.53 -2.45 -8.12
C THR A 113 2.04 -1.67 -9.36
N LYS A 114 2.46 -0.41 -9.53
CA LYS A 114 2.21 0.36 -10.75
C LYS A 114 2.98 -0.24 -11.95
N PRO A 115 2.36 -0.34 -13.13
CA PRO A 115 3.08 -0.73 -14.34
C PRO A 115 4.14 0.33 -14.65
N GLY A 116 5.41 -0.07 -14.67
CA GLY A 116 6.57 0.82 -14.88
C GLY A 116 7.62 0.80 -13.76
N HIS A 117 7.40 0.06 -12.67
CA HIS A 117 8.37 -0.12 -11.58
C HIS A 117 9.14 -1.46 -11.64
N LEU A 118 9.00 -2.19 -12.75
CA LEU A 118 9.83 -3.37 -13.07
C LEU A 118 10.87 -2.89 -14.07
N ILE A 119 12.11 -2.71 -13.62
CA ILE A 119 13.29 -2.58 -14.48
C ILE A 119 13.69 -3.99 -14.93
#